data_AF-A0A497QUZ8-F1
#
_entry.id   AF-A0A497QUZ8-F1
#
_cell.length_a   1.000
_cell.length_b   1.000
_cell.length_c   1.000
_cell.angle_alpha   90.00
_cell.angle_beta   90.00
_cell.angle_gamma   90.00
#
_symmetry.space_group_name_H-M   'P 1'
#
loop_
_entity.id
_entity.type
_entity.pdbx_description
1 polymer ?
#
loop_
_entity_poly.entity_id
_entity_poly.type
_entity_poly.pdbx_seq_one_letter_code
_entity_poly.pdbx_strand_id
1 'polypeptide(L)' 'MIDQMLKGIEYGNEFKVDFIDIRYQEKYRANFQSRDGELTADTGSRRGFSTRVIIDGALGFAST' A
#
# COMPACT_ATOMS: atom_id res chain seq x y z
N MET A 1 -8.04 9.74 0.76
CA MET A 1 -6.85 8.96 0.35
C MET A 1 -5.70 9.88 -0.02
N ILE A 2 -5.91 10.80 -0.98
CA ILE A 2 -4.93 11.81 -1.38
C ILE A 2 -4.42 12.60 -0.16
N ASP A 3 -5.33 13.05 0.73
CA ASP A 3 -4.96 13.76 1.96
C ASP A 3 -4.02 12.97 2.89
N GLN A 4 -4.16 11.64 2.97
CA GLN A 4 -3.26 10.82 3.80
C GLN A 4 -1.89 10.66 3.15
N MET A 5 -1.84 10.59 1.82
CA MET A 5 -0.58 10.58 1.08
C MET A 5 0.15 11.93 1.20
N LEU A 6 -0.58 13.04 1.09
CA LEU A 6 -0.03 14.39 1.28
C LEU A 6 0.55 14.56 2.68
N LYS A 7 -0.16 14.15 3.73
CA LYS A 7 0.35 14.16 5.11
C LYS A 7 1.64 13.37 5.28
N GLY A 8 1.77 12.23 4.62
CA GLY A 8 3.00 11.44 4.69
C GLY A 8 4.17 12.12 3.95
N ILE A 9 3.90 12.82 2.84
CA ILE A 9 4.92 13.63 2.13
C ILE A 9 5.33 14.82 2.99
N GLU A 10 4.38 15.54 3.59
CA GLU A 10 4.63 16.63 4.52
C GLU A 10 5.52 16.19 5.68
N TYR A 11 5.20 15.04 6.29
CA TYR A 11 6.03 14.45 7.33
C TYR A 11 7.45 14.14 6.82
N GLY A 12 7.60 13.54 5.63
CA GLY A 12 8.92 13.33 5.02
C GLY A 12 9.72 14.63 4.84
N ASN A 13 9.07 15.70 4.40
CA ASN A 13 9.71 17.02 4.22
C ASN A 13 10.19 17.62 5.55
N GLU A 14 9.46 17.42 6.66
CA GLU A 14 9.89 17.86 8.00
C GLU A 14 11.23 17.22 8.42
N PHE A 15 11.45 15.96 8.04
CA PHE A 15 12.69 15.22 8.33
C PHE A 15 13.77 15.38 7.25
N LYS A 16 13.57 16.27 6.26
CA LYS A 16 14.51 16.55 5.17
C LYS A 16 14.94 15.28 4.42
N VAL A 17 14.01 14.38 4.15
CA VAL A 17 14.27 13.19 3.33
C VAL A 17 14.70 13.62 1.92
N ASP A 18 15.67 12.90 1.33
CA ASP A 18 16.11 13.12 -0.05
C ASP A 18 15.03 12.68 -1.05
N PHE A 19 14.24 11.68 -0.66
CA PHE A 19 13.18 11.12 -1.46
C PHE A 19 12.12 10.49 -0.57
N ILE A 20 10.86 10.64 -0.97
CA ILE A 20 9.73 9.92 -0.39
C ILE A 20 8.77 9.44 -1.47
N ASP A 21 8.37 8.18 -1.38
CA ASP A 21 7.34 7.57 -2.22
C ASP A 21 6.32 6.87 -1.33
N ILE A 22 5.06 7.29 -1.46
CA ILE A 22 3.93 6.71 -0.74
C ILE A 22 2.99 6.12 -1.77
N ARG A 23 2.59 4.88 -1.53
CA ARG A 23 1.67 4.16 -2.41
C ARG A 23 0.49 3.66 -1.60
N TYR A 24 -0.70 3.96 -2.10
CA TYR A 24 -1.92 3.30 -1.69
C TYR A 24 -2.24 2.18 -2.68
N GLN A 25 -2.62 1.02 -2.17
CA GLN A 25 -3.16 -0.05 -3.00
C GLN A 25 -4.47 -0.57 -2.42
N GLU A 26 -5.42 -0.78 -3.31
CA GLU A 26 -6.68 -1.46 -3.02
C GLU A 26 -6.89 -2.52 -4.10
N LYS A 27 -7.07 -3.77 -3.67
CA LYS A 27 -7.32 -4.90 -4.56
C LYS A 27 -8.56 -5.61 -4.10
N TYR A 28 -9.51 -5.73 -5.03
CA TYR A 28 -10.64 -6.62 -4.93
C TYR A 28 -10.26 -7.95 -5.55
N ARG A 29 -10.48 -9.04 -4.82
CA ARG A 29 -10.32 -10.40 -5.32
C ARG A 29 -11.66 -11.09 -5.30
N ALA A 30 -12.06 -11.60 -6.45
CA ALA A 30 -13.18 -12.54 -6.58
C ALA A 30 -12.64 -13.78 -7.29
N ASN A 31 -12.52 -14.87 -6.54
CA ASN A 31 -12.07 -16.15 -7.04
C ASN A 31 -13.25 -17.12 -7.03
N PHE A 32 -13.63 -17.60 -8.20
CA PHE A 32 -14.63 -18.65 -8.32
C PHE A 32 -13.92 -19.95 -8.66
N GLN A 33 -14.12 -20.97 -7.85
CA GLN A 33 -13.62 -22.32 -8.11
C GLN A 33 -14.82 -23.27 -8.17
N SER A 34 -14.84 -24.12 -9.19
CA SER A 34 -15.78 -25.23 -9.25
C SER A 34 -15.03 -26.51 -8.91
N ARG A 35 -15.47 -27.20 -7.86
CA ARG A 35 -14.94 -28.49 -7.45
C ARG A 35 -16.13 -29.41 -7.20
N ASP A 36 -16.16 -30.54 -7.91
CA ASP A 36 -17.20 -31.58 -7.79
C ASP A 36 -18.65 -31.08 -7.97
N GLY A 37 -18.87 -30.09 -8.83
CA GLY A 37 -20.20 -29.54 -9.14
C GLY A 37 -20.69 -28.45 -8.19
N GLU A 38 -19.97 -28.18 -7.10
CA GLU A 38 -20.23 -27.03 -6.22
C GLU A 38 -19.41 -25.82 -6.66
N LEU A 39 -20.06 -24.65 -6.70
CA LEU A 39 -19.42 -23.36 -6.93
C LEU A 39 -19.03 -22.75 -5.59
N THR A 40 -17.73 -22.66 -5.32
CA THR A 40 -17.19 -21.93 -4.17
C THR A 40 -16.67 -20.56 -4.62
N ALA A 41 -17.08 -19.51 -3.90
CA ALA A 41 -16.62 -18.14 -4.13
C ALA A 41 -15.77 -17.69 -2.94
N ASP A 42 -14.51 -17.35 -3.21
CA ASP A 42 -13.63 -16.65 -2.27
C ASP A 42 -13.56 -15.18 -2.69
N THR A 43 -14.25 -14.33 -1.93
CA THR A 43 -14.25 -12.88 -2.14
C THR A 43 -13.56 -12.17 -0.99
N GLY A 44 -12.75 -11.18 -1.33
CA GLY A 44 -12.06 -10.39 -0.33
C GLY A 44 -11.54 -9.07 -0.88
N SER A 45 -11.36 -8.10 0.00
CA SER A 45 -10.65 -6.87 -0.30
C SER A 45 -9.39 -6.79 0.54
N ARG A 46 -8.29 -6.35 -0.10
CA ARG A 46 -7.07 -5.94 0.61
C ARG A 46 -6.80 -4.49 0.27
N ARG A 47 -6.58 -3.70 1.31
CA ARG A 47 -6.10 -2.32 1.21
C ARG A 47 -4.88 -2.15 2.08
N GLY A 48 -3.99 -1.26 1.68
CA GLY A 48 -2.81 -0.95 2.46
C GLY A 48 -2.04 0.23 1.91
N PHE A 49 -1.13 0.71 2.73
CA PHE A 49 -0.17 1.74 2.38
C PHE A 49 1.24 1.18 2.46
N SER A 50 2.10 1.67 1.57
CA SER A 50 3.54 1.44 1.66
C SER A 50 4.28 2.75 1.47
N THR A 51 5.32 2.96 2.26
CA THR A 51 6.17 4.15 2.21
C THR A 51 7.62 3.73 2.02
N ARG A 52 8.31 4.42 1.12
CA ARG A 52 9.76 4.35 0.93
C ARG A 52 10.36 5.72 1.14
N VAL A 53 11.49 5.77 1.86
CA VAL A 53 12.23 7.01 2.12
C VAL A 53 13.70 6.80 1.84
N ILE A 54 14.38 7.85 1.36
CA ILE A 54 15.84 7.92 1.30
C ILE A 54 16.30 9.07 2.19
N ILE A 55 17.26 8.82 3.08
CA ILE A 55 17.88 9.81 3.96
C ILE A 55 19.38 9.55 3.98
N ASP A 56 20.19 10.52 3.57
CA ASP A 56 21.66 10.42 3.56
C ASP A 56 22.16 9.16 2.80
N GLY A 57 21.44 8.80 1.73
CA GLY A 57 21.72 7.61 0.93
C GLY A 57 21.23 6.27 1.51
N ALA A 58 20.60 6.25 2.70
CA ALA A 58 20.01 5.06 3.29
C ALA A 58 18.53 4.88 2.87
N LEU A 59 18.14 3.66 2.49
CA LEU A 59 16.76 3.33 2.11
C LEU A 59 15.97 2.77 3.30
N GLY A 60 14.83 3.39 3.61
CA GLY A 60 13.83 2.89 4.56
C GLY A 60 12.55 2.43 3.86
N PHE A 61 11.90 1.41 4.40
CA PHE A 61 10.61 0.89 3.92
C PHE A 61 9.68 0.52 5.09
N ALA A 62 8.40 0.87 4.98
CA ALA A 62 7.35 0.44 5.90
C ALA A 62 6.02 0.23 5.16
N SER A 63 5.17 -0.68 5.67
CA SER A 63 3.84 -0.94 5.11
C SER A 63 2.84 -1.38 6.17
N THR A 64 1.56 -1.05 5.96
CA THR A 64 0.41 -1.43 6.81
C THR A 64 -0.81 -1.73 5.95
#